data_AF-A0A0S8FFB3-F1
#
_entry.id   AF-A0A0S8FFB3-F1
#
_cell.length_a   1.000
_cell.length_b   1.000
_cell.length_c   1.000
_cell.angle_alpha   90.00
_cell.angle_beta   90.00
_cell.angle_gamma   90.00
#
_symmetry.space_group_name_H-M   'P 1'
#
loop_
_entity.id
_entity.type
_entity.pdbx_description
1 polymer ?
#
loop_
_entity_poly.entity_id
_entity_poly.type
_entity_poly.pdbx_seq_one_letter_code
_entity_poly.pdbx_strand_id
1 'polypeptide(L)'
;MKNKNRLLCAIMLLCLSFTASTGLADNGNRSFRAGQVKAMTRNLYVGGDIFLPLQVPPQDFPAAAQQVIQQIIDTNYRERAVALAAEMLTEMPHAIGLQEVYDIEVCVIEVPGLCLVDDDYLDILLGELNANGDNYSTAAAVENINLSGLPVPSFIPGLGDVTLLVTIIDRDATLVRTDVTVQSAYGQNFCAGVPVDNPLLPTFTKILRGYTVADIQVNGRDYRFVNTHLEITADGSDNEAAFRTIQFLQAAELVGPARIPAPGICDPVGPEAPPVFGSTDAVVMVGDFNSNPADGPFETCLIPGGLCPTPYALFTGGMLGSVEIGPLLDTWLYRENDRWDEGLTCCQAELLDNAQSQLYERIDQVWIKPAPDHYGGPYVRGVDAEVTGNQPADRTPGGLWPSDHAGVSTRMILRTPR
;
A
#
# COMPACT_ATOMS: atom_id res chain seq x y z
N MET A 1 59.39 -25.19 60.24
CA MET A 1 59.11 -26.32 59.33
C MET A 1 57.66 -26.22 58.86
N LYS A 2 57.42 -26.31 57.53
CA LYS A 2 56.11 -26.43 56.83
C LYS A 2 55.11 -25.25 57.04
N ASN A 3 54.60 -24.56 56.00
CA ASN A 3 53.62 -24.98 54.96
C ASN A 3 52.29 -25.46 55.57
N LYS A 4 51.07 -25.12 55.12
CA LYS A 4 50.46 -24.43 53.95
C LYS A 4 49.10 -23.83 54.44
N ASN A 5 48.33 -22.96 53.79
CA ASN A 5 48.39 -22.24 52.50
C ASN A 5 47.46 -20.99 52.58
N ARG A 6 47.55 -20.03 51.64
CA ARG A 6 46.45 -19.10 51.27
C ARG A 6 46.45 -18.81 49.76
N LEU A 7 45.25 -18.89 49.19
CA LEU A 7 44.76 -18.39 47.89
C LEU A 7 45.79 -17.83 46.86
N LEU A 8 45.95 -18.53 45.73
CA LEU A 8 46.42 -17.92 44.48
C LEU A 8 45.21 -17.50 43.63
N CYS A 9 45.17 -16.24 43.21
CA CYS A 9 44.73 -15.87 41.87
C CYS A 9 45.64 -14.73 41.40
N ALA A 10 46.33 -14.93 40.28
CA ALA A 10 47.33 -13.99 39.79
C ALA A 10 46.65 -12.83 39.04
N ILE A 11 47.15 -11.62 39.28
CA ILE A 11 46.82 -10.45 38.48
C ILE A 11 47.55 -10.58 37.14
N MET A 12 46.81 -10.47 36.03
CA MET A 12 47.39 -10.30 34.70
C MET A 12 46.75 -9.08 34.05
N LEU A 13 47.54 -8.04 33.83
CA LEU A 13 47.10 -6.84 33.11
C LEU A 13 46.84 -7.23 31.64
N LEU A 14 45.71 -6.79 31.09
CA LEU A 14 45.56 -6.59 29.66
C LEU A 14 45.37 -5.09 29.39
N CYS A 15 46.20 -4.54 28.50
CA CYS A 15 46.22 -3.13 28.19
C CYS A 15 45.00 -2.71 27.35
N LEU A 16 44.22 -1.75 27.85
CA LEU A 16 43.27 -1.00 27.03
C LEU A 16 44.04 -0.01 26.16
N SER A 17 44.24 -0.36 24.89
CA SER A 17 44.74 0.56 23.87
C SER A 17 43.68 1.58 23.51
N PHE A 18 43.79 2.80 24.06
CA PHE A 18 43.01 3.96 23.60
C PHE A 18 43.49 4.37 22.18
N THR A 19 42.87 3.81 21.14
CA THR A 19 42.94 4.40 19.79
C THR A 19 41.95 5.55 19.72
N ALA A 20 42.45 6.77 19.83
CA ALA A 20 41.67 7.97 19.55
C ALA A 20 41.36 8.02 18.04
N SER A 21 40.14 7.67 17.65
CA SER A 21 39.60 8.00 16.33
C SER A 21 39.29 9.49 16.27
N THR A 22 40.24 10.27 15.77
CA THR A 22 40.00 11.66 15.35
C THR A 22 39.11 11.66 14.12
N GLY A 23 38.07 12.49 14.12
CA GLY A 23 37.18 12.65 12.96
C GLY A 23 35.70 12.56 13.31
N LEU A 24 35.24 13.42 14.23
CA LEU A 24 33.87 13.93 14.09
C LEU A 24 33.84 14.64 12.73
N ALA A 25 33.06 14.12 11.79
CA ALA A 25 32.70 14.88 10.60
C ALA A 25 32.00 16.17 11.08
N ASP A 26 32.32 17.29 10.43
CA ASP A 26 31.65 18.55 10.67
C ASP A 26 30.20 18.40 10.17
N ASN A 27 29.29 18.05 11.09
CA ASN A 27 27.85 18.01 10.82
C ASN A 27 27.38 19.45 10.58
N GLY A 28 27.58 19.90 9.33
CA GLY A 28 27.14 21.19 8.84
C GLY A 28 25.68 21.41 9.27
N ASN A 29 25.47 22.48 10.02
CA ASN A 29 24.29 22.70 10.85
C ASN A 29 22.99 22.85 10.02
N ARG A 30 22.44 21.73 9.54
CA ARG A 30 21.18 21.68 8.78
C ARG A 30 20.07 22.26 9.64
N SER A 31 19.53 23.41 9.23
CA SER A 31 18.46 24.05 10.00
C SER A 31 17.12 23.40 9.72
N PHE A 32 16.61 22.57 10.63
CA PHE A 32 15.29 21.97 10.47
C PHE A 32 14.17 23.01 10.65
N ARG A 33 13.08 22.87 9.89
CA ARG A 33 11.87 23.69 10.04
C ARG A 33 10.63 22.82 10.09
N ALA A 34 9.66 23.17 10.94
CA ALA A 34 8.36 22.51 11.02
C ALA A 34 7.41 23.04 9.92
N GLY A 35 6.73 22.16 9.19
CA GLY A 35 5.77 22.50 8.13
C GLY A 35 4.59 21.53 8.08
N GLN A 36 3.42 22.04 7.72
CA GLN A 36 2.20 21.25 7.62
C GLN A 36 2.14 20.51 6.28
N VAL A 37 1.84 19.23 6.33
CA VAL A 37 1.48 18.37 5.20
C VAL A 37 0.16 17.65 5.56
N LYS A 38 -0.57 17.22 4.54
CA LYS A 38 -1.75 16.37 4.68
C LYS A 38 -1.66 15.29 3.62
N ALA A 39 -1.83 14.04 4.02
CA ALA A 39 -1.68 12.85 3.20
C ALA A 39 -2.94 11.99 3.35
N MET A 40 -3.24 11.19 2.34
CA MET A 40 -4.38 10.27 2.35
C MET A 40 -4.01 8.95 1.68
N THR A 41 -4.57 7.83 2.14
CA THR A 41 -4.61 6.56 1.42
C THR A 41 -6.04 6.16 1.12
N ARG A 42 -6.27 5.50 -0.03
CA ARG A 42 -7.58 5.00 -0.44
C ARG A 42 -7.47 3.81 -1.39
N ASN A 43 -7.81 2.61 -0.90
CA ASN A 43 -8.18 1.51 -1.79
C ASN A 43 -9.54 1.86 -2.44
N LEU A 44 -9.60 1.80 -3.77
CA LEU A 44 -10.77 2.17 -4.57
C LEU A 44 -11.78 1.04 -4.78
N TYR A 45 -11.38 -0.20 -4.50
CA TYR A 45 -12.11 -1.45 -4.74
C TYR A 45 -12.50 -1.72 -6.19
N VAL A 46 -12.05 -2.86 -6.72
CA VAL A 46 -12.42 -3.36 -8.06
C VAL A 46 -13.92 -3.56 -8.28
N GLY A 47 -14.70 -3.84 -7.23
CA GLY A 47 -16.16 -4.05 -7.34
C GLY A 47 -16.64 -5.52 -7.29
N GLY A 48 -15.80 -6.49 -6.95
CA GLY A 48 -16.19 -7.90 -6.76
C GLY A 48 -14.98 -8.82 -6.46
N ASP A 49 -15.21 -10.09 -6.09
CA ASP A 49 -14.13 -11.07 -5.87
C ASP A 49 -13.49 -11.53 -7.19
N ILE A 50 -12.55 -10.73 -7.70
CA ILE A 50 -11.74 -11.07 -8.89
C ILE A 50 -10.87 -12.32 -8.74
N PHE A 51 -10.69 -12.86 -7.53
CA PHE A 51 -9.98 -14.12 -7.32
C PHE A 51 -10.90 -15.34 -7.50
N LEU A 52 -12.23 -15.19 -7.40
CA LEU A 52 -13.20 -16.27 -7.56
C LEU A 52 -12.97 -17.16 -8.81
N PRO A 53 -12.68 -16.62 -10.02
CA PRO A 53 -12.42 -17.45 -11.20
C PRO A 53 -11.14 -18.28 -11.10
N LEU A 54 -10.16 -17.87 -10.29
CA LEU A 54 -8.92 -18.60 -10.06
C LEU A 54 -9.05 -19.69 -8.98
N GLN A 55 -10.10 -19.63 -8.17
CA GLN A 55 -10.37 -20.60 -7.09
C GLN A 55 -11.24 -21.79 -7.56
N VAL A 56 -11.90 -21.67 -8.71
CA VAL A 56 -12.78 -22.73 -9.27
C VAL A 56 -12.04 -23.61 -10.29
N PRO A 57 -12.50 -24.85 -10.53
CA PRO A 57 -11.97 -25.69 -11.60
C PRO A 57 -12.10 -25.05 -13.00
N PRO A 58 -11.24 -25.38 -13.98
CA PRO A 58 -11.22 -24.72 -15.29
C PRO A 58 -12.53 -24.78 -16.09
N GLN A 59 -13.37 -25.80 -15.89
CA GLN A 59 -14.68 -25.87 -16.56
C GLN A 59 -15.72 -24.89 -15.99
N ASP A 60 -15.53 -24.44 -14.75
CA ASP A 60 -16.44 -23.56 -14.01
C ASP A 60 -16.00 -22.08 -14.09
N PHE A 61 -14.76 -21.83 -14.55
CA PHE A 61 -14.17 -20.50 -14.76
C PHE A 61 -15.09 -19.50 -15.50
N PRO A 62 -15.78 -19.85 -16.61
CA PRO A 62 -16.65 -18.88 -17.30
C PRO A 62 -17.86 -18.46 -16.47
N ALA A 63 -18.36 -19.31 -15.57
CA ALA A 63 -19.49 -18.98 -14.71
C ALA A 63 -19.05 -18.07 -13.56
N ALA A 64 -17.90 -18.36 -12.95
CA ALA A 64 -17.27 -17.49 -11.94
C ALA A 64 -16.93 -16.11 -12.52
N ALA A 65 -16.33 -16.04 -13.71
CA ALA A 65 -16.02 -14.77 -14.37
C ALA A 65 -17.28 -13.94 -14.65
N GLN A 66 -18.39 -14.56 -15.06
CA GLN A 66 -19.68 -13.85 -15.23
C GLN A 66 -20.27 -13.34 -13.91
N GLN A 67 -20.07 -14.07 -12.80
CA GLN A 67 -20.47 -13.57 -11.47
C GLN A 67 -19.68 -12.29 -11.12
N VAL A 68 -18.36 -12.29 -11.32
CA VAL A 68 -17.51 -11.11 -11.06
C VAL A 68 -17.87 -9.92 -11.94
N ILE A 69 -18.14 -10.15 -13.23
CA ILE A 69 -18.61 -9.09 -14.14
C ILE A 69 -19.93 -8.49 -13.63
N GLN A 70 -20.86 -9.30 -13.14
CA GLN A 70 -22.12 -8.79 -12.58
C GLN A 70 -21.90 -7.99 -11.29
N GLN A 71 -20.99 -8.43 -10.41
CA GLN A 71 -20.62 -7.69 -9.19
C GLN A 71 -20.05 -6.30 -9.53
N ILE A 72 -19.14 -6.21 -10.51
CA ILE A 72 -18.56 -4.93 -10.98
C ILE A 72 -19.65 -3.99 -11.52
N ILE A 73 -20.63 -4.53 -12.27
CA ILE A 73 -21.78 -3.76 -12.76
C ILE A 73 -22.66 -3.28 -11.61
N ASP A 74 -22.98 -4.15 -10.65
CA ASP A 74 -23.86 -3.85 -9.52
C ASP A 74 -23.24 -2.87 -8.52
N THR A 75 -21.90 -2.89 -8.37
CA THR A 75 -21.14 -1.96 -7.51
C THR A 75 -20.78 -0.63 -8.19
N ASN A 76 -21.18 -0.42 -9.46
CA ASN A 76 -21.27 0.87 -10.16
C ASN A 76 -20.18 1.90 -9.82
N TYR A 77 -18.94 1.67 -10.28
CA TYR A 77 -17.79 2.53 -9.95
C TYR A 77 -18.03 4.01 -10.26
N ARG A 78 -18.68 4.34 -11.38
CA ARG A 78 -18.99 5.74 -11.76
C ARG A 78 -19.79 6.49 -10.69
N GLU A 79 -20.69 5.80 -9.98
CA GLU A 79 -21.44 6.41 -8.88
C GLU A 79 -20.59 6.51 -7.60
N ARG A 80 -19.76 5.51 -7.33
CA ARG A 80 -18.80 5.51 -6.20
C ARG A 80 -17.73 6.60 -6.34
N ALA A 81 -17.25 6.85 -7.56
CA ALA A 81 -16.24 7.86 -7.87
C ALA A 81 -16.67 9.28 -7.47
N VAL A 82 -17.97 9.61 -7.58
CA VAL A 82 -18.53 10.90 -7.11
C VAL A 82 -18.40 11.03 -5.59
N ALA A 83 -18.67 9.95 -4.84
CA ALA A 83 -18.54 9.94 -3.39
C ALA A 83 -17.06 9.99 -2.96
N LEU A 84 -16.19 9.21 -3.61
CA LEU A 84 -14.73 9.20 -3.40
C LEU A 84 -14.11 10.59 -3.69
N ALA A 85 -14.52 11.26 -4.77
CA ALA A 85 -14.07 12.60 -5.09
C ALA A 85 -14.58 13.64 -4.06
N ALA A 86 -15.83 13.53 -3.61
CA ALA A 86 -16.38 14.42 -2.57
C ALA A 86 -15.66 14.25 -1.22
N GLU A 87 -15.29 13.02 -0.86
CA GLU A 87 -14.44 12.68 0.30
C GLU A 87 -13.07 13.38 0.17
N MET A 88 -12.36 13.15 -0.93
CA MET A 88 -11.04 13.73 -1.19
C MET A 88 -11.05 15.26 -1.28
N LEU A 89 -12.09 15.87 -1.86
CA LEU A 89 -12.28 17.33 -1.94
C LEU A 89 -12.75 17.97 -0.63
N THR A 90 -13.31 17.18 0.30
CA THR A 90 -13.54 17.63 1.68
C THR A 90 -12.22 17.65 2.44
N GLU A 91 -11.40 16.62 2.26
CA GLU A 91 -10.13 16.48 2.96
C GLU A 91 -9.03 17.39 2.43
N MET A 92 -9.00 17.67 1.12
CA MET A 92 -7.97 18.45 0.42
C MET A 92 -6.51 18.05 0.77
N PRO A 93 -6.14 16.76 0.79
CA PRO A 93 -4.77 16.32 1.03
C PRO A 93 -3.81 16.88 -0.03
N HIS A 94 -2.52 17.00 0.32
CA HIS A 94 -1.49 17.46 -0.61
C HIS A 94 -1.06 16.33 -1.56
N ALA A 95 -1.11 15.08 -1.10
CA ALA A 95 -0.88 13.89 -1.90
C ALA A 95 -1.78 12.74 -1.40
N ILE A 96 -2.19 11.88 -2.34
CA ILE A 96 -3.09 10.74 -2.13
C ILE A 96 -2.41 9.50 -2.71
N GLY A 97 -2.28 8.44 -1.92
CA GLY A 97 -1.97 7.11 -2.41
C GLY A 97 -3.28 6.38 -2.71
N LEU A 98 -3.42 5.90 -3.94
CA LEU A 98 -4.55 5.10 -4.39
C LEU A 98 -4.09 3.68 -4.67
N GLN A 99 -4.91 2.71 -4.27
CA GLN A 99 -4.76 1.30 -4.56
C GLN A 99 -6.01 0.80 -5.32
N GLU A 100 -5.88 -0.28 -6.09
CA GLU A 100 -6.97 -0.85 -6.91
C GLU A 100 -7.53 0.15 -7.94
N VAL A 101 -6.64 0.83 -8.65
CA VAL A 101 -6.99 1.84 -9.66
C VAL A 101 -7.18 1.18 -11.03
N TYR A 102 -8.22 0.35 -11.12
CA TYR A 102 -8.49 -0.51 -12.25
C TYR A 102 -8.78 0.24 -13.57
N ASP A 103 -8.45 -0.41 -14.67
CA ASP A 103 -9.04 -0.19 -16.00
C ASP A 103 -9.79 -1.47 -16.38
N ILE A 104 -11.10 -1.35 -16.63
CA ILE A 104 -12.01 -2.48 -16.86
C ILE A 104 -12.80 -2.25 -18.16
N GLU A 105 -12.56 -3.10 -19.14
CA GLU A 105 -13.31 -3.17 -20.40
C GLU A 105 -13.96 -4.56 -20.52
N VAL A 106 -15.29 -4.59 -20.73
CA VAL A 106 -16.06 -5.82 -20.93
C VAL A 106 -16.95 -5.65 -22.15
N CYS A 107 -16.48 -6.06 -23.33
CA CYS A 107 -17.17 -5.83 -24.61
C CYS A 107 -17.60 -7.11 -25.32
N VAL A 108 -18.70 -7.04 -26.07
CA VAL A 108 -19.26 -8.17 -26.83
C VAL A 108 -18.51 -8.31 -28.16
N ILE A 109 -17.75 -9.39 -28.35
CA ILE A 109 -16.92 -9.61 -29.55
C ILE A 109 -17.77 -9.58 -30.83
N GLU A 110 -18.95 -10.17 -30.78
CA GLU A 110 -19.85 -10.29 -31.92
C GLU A 110 -20.55 -8.96 -32.30
N VAL A 111 -20.49 -7.94 -31.44
CA VAL A 111 -21.18 -6.65 -31.61
C VAL A 111 -20.21 -5.48 -31.38
N PRO A 112 -19.50 -5.01 -32.43
CA PRO A 112 -18.50 -3.96 -32.29
C PRO A 112 -19.03 -2.69 -31.62
N GLY A 113 -18.33 -2.23 -30.57
CA GLY A 113 -18.69 -1.03 -29.80
C GLY A 113 -19.81 -1.22 -28.78
N LEU A 114 -20.26 -2.47 -28.53
CA LEU A 114 -21.12 -2.78 -27.39
C LEU A 114 -20.28 -3.25 -26.20
N CYS A 115 -20.18 -2.41 -25.19
CA CYS A 115 -19.50 -2.72 -23.93
C CYS A 115 -20.48 -2.62 -22.75
N LEU A 116 -20.34 -3.55 -21.81
CA LEU A 116 -21.10 -3.60 -20.56
C LEU A 116 -20.42 -2.76 -19.47
N VAL A 117 -19.09 -2.73 -19.51
CA VAL A 117 -18.20 -1.88 -18.68
C VAL A 117 -17.11 -1.34 -19.61
N ASP A 118 -16.76 -0.07 -19.44
CA ASP A 118 -15.73 0.68 -20.18
C ASP A 118 -15.23 1.80 -19.26
N ASP A 119 -14.61 1.41 -18.16
CA ASP A 119 -14.37 2.24 -16.97
C ASP A 119 -12.89 2.22 -16.58
N ASP A 120 -12.12 3.24 -17.00
CA ASP A 120 -10.84 3.57 -16.36
C ASP A 120 -11.11 4.37 -15.06
N TYR A 121 -10.81 3.75 -13.92
CA TYR A 121 -11.12 4.29 -12.60
C TYR A 121 -10.31 5.56 -12.30
N LEU A 122 -9.09 5.68 -12.82
CA LEU A 122 -8.22 6.84 -12.64
C LEU A 122 -8.80 8.06 -13.38
N ASP A 123 -9.16 7.87 -14.65
CA ASP A 123 -9.70 8.94 -15.49
C ASP A 123 -11.08 9.41 -15.00
N ILE A 124 -11.94 8.48 -14.56
CA ILE A 124 -13.25 8.80 -13.95
C ILE A 124 -13.05 9.61 -12.66
N LEU A 125 -12.21 9.13 -11.73
CA LEU A 125 -11.96 9.81 -10.46
C LEU A 125 -11.29 11.19 -10.65
N LEU A 126 -10.32 11.31 -11.56
CA LEU A 126 -9.72 12.60 -11.91
C LEU A 126 -10.73 13.54 -12.58
N GLY A 127 -11.67 13.02 -13.36
CA GLY A 127 -12.79 13.78 -13.92
C GLY A 127 -13.65 14.42 -12.82
N GLU A 128 -14.08 13.64 -11.82
CA GLU A 128 -14.87 14.13 -10.69
C GLU A 128 -14.08 15.08 -9.77
N LEU A 129 -12.83 14.74 -9.43
CA LEU A 129 -11.92 15.60 -8.65
C LEU A 129 -11.70 16.97 -9.29
N ASN A 130 -11.65 17.03 -10.63
CA ASN A 130 -11.34 18.24 -11.38
C ASN A 130 -12.56 18.92 -12.03
N ALA A 131 -13.78 18.40 -11.82
CA ALA A 131 -15.00 18.89 -12.45
C ALA A 131 -15.29 20.39 -12.23
N ASN A 132 -14.75 20.98 -11.16
CA ASN A 132 -14.92 22.39 -10.80
C ASN A 132 -13.59 23.19 -10.77
N GLY A 133 -12.51 22.64 -11.37
CA GLY A 133 -11.19 23.28 -11.45
C GLY A 133 -10.05 22.28 -11.29
N ASP A 134 -8.85 22.64 -11.73
CA ASP A 134 -7.67 21.79 -11.69
C ASP A 134 -7.18 21.58 -10.23
N ASN A 135 -7.70 20.58 -9.54
CA ASN A 135 -7.43 20.28 -8.13
C ASN A 135 -6.32 19.24 -7.97
N TYR A 136 -6.33 18.15 -8.76
CA TYR A 136 -5.42 17.01 -8.63
C TYR A 136 -4.87 16.52 -9.97
N SER A 137 -3.64 16.01 -9.95
CA SER A 137 -2.99 15.33 -11.09
C SER A 137 -2.18 14.12 -10.64
N THR A 138 -2.00 13.14 -11.52
CA THR A 138 -1.17 11.95 -11.28
C THR A 138 0.31 12.32 -11.28
N ALA A 139 1.02 11.97 -10.20
CA ALA A 139 2.48 12.10 -10.12
C ALA A 139 3.20 10.82 -10.58
N ALA A 140 2.68 9.65 -10.20
CA ALA A 140 3.20 8.35 -10.59
C ALA A 140 2.09 7.29 -10.59
N ALA A 141 2.28 6.23 -11.36
CA ALA A 141 1.48 5.01 -11.32
C ALA A 141 2.38 3.78 -11.55
N VAL A 142 1.92 2.61 -11.12
CA VAL A 142 2.54 1.30 -11.39
C VAL A 142 1.45 0.31 -11.77
N GLU A 143 1.66 -0.46 -12.84
CA GLU A 143 0.77 -1.54 -13.28
C GLU A 143 1.14 -2.83 -12.54
N ASN A 144 0.17 -3.46 -11.88
CA ASN A 144 0.34 -4.64 -11.02
C ASN A 144 -0.20 -5.92 -11.67
N ILE A 145 -1.35 -5.81 -12.34
CA ILE A 145 -2.03 -6.90 -13.05
C ILE A 145 -2.34 -6.39 -14.45
N ASN A 146 -2.17 -7.25 -15.47
CA ASN A 146 -2.62 -6.97 -16.83
C ASN A 146 -3.18 -8.27 -17.43
N LEU A 147 -4.50 -8.36 -17.44
CA LEU A 147 -5.29 -9.43 -18.04
C LEU A 147 -6.10 -8.85 -19.20
N SER A 148 -5.44 -8.58 -20.33
CA SER A 148 -6.07 -8.03 -21.52
C SER A 148 -6.62 -9.12 -22.45
N GLY A 149 -7.85 -8.94 -22.94
CA GLY A 149 -8.40 -9.74 -24.04
C GLY A 149 -8.81 -11.18 -23.70
N LEU A 150 -9.25 -11.44 -22.47
CA LEU A 150 -9.72 -12.74 -22.01
C LEU A 150 -11.13 -13.05 -22.57
N PRO A 151 -11.33 -14.11 -23.39
CA PRO A 151 -12.65 -14.48 -23.87
C PRO A 151 -13.45 -15.26 -22.82
N VAL A 152 -14.64 -14.74 -22.46
CA VAL A 152 -15.58 -15.36 -21.53
C VAL A 152 -16.91 -15.64 -22.26
N PRO A 153 -17.26 -16.92 -22.53
CA PRO A 153 -18.58 -17.29 -23.05
C PRO A 153 -19.70 -16.85 -22.10
N SER A 154 -20.74 -16.19 -22.63
CA SER A 154 -21.86 -15.67 -21.84
C SER A 154 -23.18 -15.72 -22.62
N PHE A 155 -24.29 -15.42 -21.94
CA PHE A 155 -25.62 -15.28 -22.54
C PHE A 155 -26.21 -13.92 -22.17
N ILE A 156 -26.50 -13.08 -23.17
CA ILE A 156 -27.14 -11.78 -22.98
C ILE A 156 -28.59 -11.84 -23.49
N PRO A 157 -29.60 -11.55 -22.65
CA PRO A 157 -31.00 -11.47 -23.08
C PRO A 157 -31.19 -10.52 -24.27
N GLY A 158 -31.66 -11.07 -25.39
CA GLY A 158 -31.88 -10.33 -26.65
C GLY A 158 -30.75 -10.45 -27.68
N LEU A 159 -29.53 -10.86 -27.28
CA LEU A 159 -28.45 -11.22 -28.19
C LEU A 159 -28.26 -12.74 -28.32
N GLY A 160 -28.53 -13.48 -27.23
CA GLY A 160 -28.32 -14.94 -27.16
C GLY A 160 -26.95 -15.27 -26.59
N ASP A 161 -26.38 -16.40 -27.02
CA ASP A 161 -25.01 -16.81 -26.69
C ASP A 161 -24.02 -15.85 -27.37
N VAL A 162 -23.09 -15.31 -26.60
CA VAL A 162 -22.07 -14.33 -27.02
C VAL A 162 -20.73 -14.61 -26.36
N THR A 163 -19.67 -13.94 -26.81
CA THR A 163 -18.37 -13.95 -26.15
C THR A 163 -18.04 -12.55 -25.64
N LEU A 164 -17.85 -12.42 -24.33
CA LEU A 164 -17.30 -11.20 -23.75
C LEU A 164 -15.78 -11.22 -23.91
N LEU A 165 -15.21 -10.13 -24.39
CA LEU A 165 -13.79 -9.83 -24.28
C LEU A 165 -13.58 -9.00 -23.02
N VAL A 166 -12.84 -9.56 -22.07
CA VAL A 166 -12.57 -8.94 -20.77
C VAL A 166 -11.14 -8.44 -20.72
N THR A 167 -10.96 -7.17 -20.39
CA THR A 167 -9.68 -6.56 -20.01
C THR A 167 -9.79 -6.08 -18.58
N ILE A 168 -8.83 -6.46 -17.74
CA ILE A 168 -8.68 -6.00 -16.35
C ILE A 168 -7.21 -5.65 -16.14
N ILE A 169 -6.94 -4.38 -15.80
CA ILE A 169 -5.59 -3.90 -15.49
C ILE A 169 -5.62 -3.26 -14.09
N ASP A 170 -4.87 -3.81 -13.12
CA ASP A 170 -4.71 -3.21 -11.78
C ASP A 170 -3.55 -2.23 -11.78
N ARG A 171 -3.72 -1.10 -11.10
CA ARG A 171 -2.69 -0.07 -10.94
C ARG A 171 -2.74 0.53 -9.54
N ASP A 172 -1.58 0.83 -8.95
CA ASP A 172 -1.49 1.77 -7.82
C ASP A 172 -1.07 3.15 -8.36
N ALA A 173 -1.66 4.23 -7.84
CA ALA A 173 -1.38 5.60 -8.30
C ALA A 173 -1.09 6.55 -7.15
N THR A 174 -0.22 7.55 -7.37
CA THR A 174 -0.07 8.71 -6.49
C THR A 174 -0.67 9.92 -7.17
N LEU A 175 -1.69 10.53 -6.57
CA LEU A 175 -2.20 11.85 -6.95
C LEU A 175 -1.55 12.93 -6.09
N VAL A 176 -1.34 14.11 -6.66
CA VAL A 176 -0.88 15.32 -5.95
C VAL A 176 -1.82 16.48 -6.23
N ARG A 177 -2.00 17.36 -5.24
CA ARG A 177 -2.75 18.60 -5.44
C ARG A 177 -1.96 19.55 -6.34
N THR A 178 -2.62 20.32 -7.20
CA THR A 178 -1.97 21.12 -8.26
C THR A 178 -1.07 22.26 -7.78
N ASP A 179 -1.12 22.63 -6.50
CA ASP A 179 -0.19 23.58 -5.87
C ASP A 179 1.08 22.92 -5.28
N VAL A 180 1.17 21.59 -5.33
CA VAL A 180 2.32 20.79 -4.91
C VAL A 180 3.28 20.61 -6.09
N THR A 181 4.56 20.93 -5.89
CA THR A 181 5.58 20.73 -6.93
C THR A 181 6.14 19.31 -6.86
N VAL A 182 6.01 18.53 -7.93
CA VAL A 182 6.69 17.22 -8.06
C VAL A 182 8.09 17.44 -8.64
N GLN A 183 9.11 16.95 -7.95
CA GLN A 183 10.52 17.05 -8.36
C GLN A 183 10.99 15.80 -9.09
N SER A 184 10.58 14.64 -8.59
CA SER A 184 10.83 13.33 -9.16
C SER A 184 9.63 12.44 -8.85
N ALA A 185 9.29 11.50 -9.73
CA ALA A 185 8.28 10.49 -9.45
C ALA A 185 8.53 9.22 -10.29
N TYR A 186 8.24 8.05 -9.72
CA TYR A 186 8.31 6.75 -10.39
C TYR A 186 7.39 5.71 -9.73
N GLY A 187 7.07 4.66 -10.47
CA GLY A 187 6.37 3.46 -10.00
C GLY A 187 7.19 2.21 -10.27
N GLN A 188 7.10 1.20 -9.40
CA GLN A 188 7.86 -0.04 -9.52
C GLN A 188 7.16 -1.20 -8.79
N ASN A 189 7.11 -2.37 -9.45
CA ASN A 189 6.65 -3.60 -8.80
C ASN A 189 7.72 -4.16 -7.86
N PHE A 190 7.26 -4.84 -6.81
CA PHE A 190 8.12 -5.68 -5.98
C PHE A 190 8.64 -6.90 -6.77
N CYS A 191 9.77 -7.44 -6.30
CA CYS A 191 10.34 -8.66 -6.83
C CYS A 191 9.50 -9.89 -6.47
N ALA A 192 8.90 -9.90 -5.27
CA ALA A 192 7.99 -10.94 -4.79
C ALA A 192 6.54 -10.69 -5.24
N GLY A 193 5.83 -11.76 -5.58
CA GLY A 193 4.42 -11.75 -5.99
C GLY A 193 3.90 -13.18 -6.14
N VAL A 194 2.58 -13.36 -6.16
CA VAL A 194 1.92 -14.68 -6.13
C VAL A 194 2.05 -15.37 -7.50
N PRO A 195 2.64 -16.57 -7.59
CA PRO A 195 2.69 -17.31 -8.85
C PRO A 195 1.30 -17.80 -9.27
N VAL A 196 1.01 -17.72 -10.56
CA VAL A 196 -0.25 -18.20 -11.16
C VAL A 196 0.07 -19.38 -12.08
N ASP A 197 -0.48 -20.55 -11.75
CA ASP A 197 -0.46 -21.75 -12.60
C ASP A 197 -1.89 -22.08 -13.04
N ASN A 198 -2.37 -21.34 -14.04
CA ASN A 198 -3.68 -21.57 -14.64
C ASN A 198 -3.53 -21.85 -16.15
N PRO A 199 -3.86 -23.07 -16.64
CA PRO A 199 -3.77 -23.42 -18.06
C PRO A 199 -4.61 -22.55 -19.00
N LEU A 200 -5.62 -21.83 -18.49
CA LEU A 200 -6.42 -20.87 -19.26
C LEU A 200 -5.72 -19.52 -19.45
N LEU A 201 -4.72 -19.20 -18.60
CA LEU A 201 -4.00 -17.93 -18.56
C LEU A 201 -2.48 -18.14 -18.75
N PRO A 202 -2.01 -18.83 -19.81
CA PRO A 202 -0.63 -19.29 -19.93
C PRO A 202 0.42 -18.16 -20.04
N THR A 203 0.00 -16.92 -20.25
CA THR A 203 0.86 -15.73 -20.29
C THR A 203 0.83 -14.92 -18.98
N PHE A 204 -0.15 -15.15 -18.10
CA PHE A 204 -0.28 -14.45 -16.82
C PHE A 204 0.19 -15.39 -15.71
N THR A 205 1.50 -15.36 -15.46
CA THR A 205 2.20 -16.34 -14.61
C THR A 205 2.48 -15.85 -13.19
N LYS A 206 2.18 -14.58 -12.90
CA LYS A 206 2.44 -13.95 -11.60
C LYS A 206 1.52 -12.74 -11.39
N ILE A 207 0.89 -12.67 -10.23
CA ILE A 207 0.26 -11.45 -9.70
C ILE A 207 1.37 -10.64 -9.03
N LEU A 208 1.53 -9.40 -9.44
CA LEU A 208 2.49 -8.48 -8.83
C LEU A 208 1.75 -7.50 -7.92
N ARG A 209 2.54 -6.90 -7.03
CA ARG A 209 2.18 -5.74 -6.22
C ARG A 209 3.26 -4.69 -6.42
N GLY A 210 2.99 -3.45 -6.05
CA GLY A 210 3.90 -2.36 -6.35
C GLY A 210 3.90 -1.23 -5.33
N TYR A 211 4.74 -0.25 -5.65
CA TYR A 211 4.78 1.02 -4.96
C TYR A 211 5.05 2.14 -5.95
N THR A 212 4.60 3.34 -5.60
CA THR A 212 4.97 4.59 -6.26
C THR A 212 5.69 5.51 -5.29
N VAL A 213 6.64 6.28 -5.79
CA VAL A 213 7.42 7.26 -5.04
C VAL A 213 7.30 8.59 -5.75
N ALA A 214 7.04 9.66 -5.01
CA ALA A 214 7.09 11.04 -5.51
C ALA A 214 7.86 11.92 -4.52
N ASP A 215 8.96 12.51 -4.97
CA ASP A 215 9.66 13.56 -4.24
C ASP A 215 8.91 14.88 -4.49
N ILE A 216 8.19 15.36 -3.47
CA ILE A 216 7.24 16.49 -3.57
C ILE A 216 7.66 17.65 -2.68
N GLN A 217 7.36 18.87 -3.13
CA GLN A 217 7.53 20.09 -2.35
C GLN A 217 6.18 20.70 -1.96
N VAL A 218 5.93 20.76 -0.66
CA VAL A 218 4.72 21.35 -0.06
C VAL A 218 5.11 22.59 0.75
N ASN A 219 4.60 23.76 0.38
CA ASN A 219 4.90 25.03 1.07
C ASN A 219 6.41 25.31 1.22
N GLY A 220 7.21 25.01 0.18
CA GLY A 220 8.66 25.22 0.14
C GLY A 220 9.47 24.23 0.99
N ARG A 221 9.00 22.99 1.12
CA ARG A 221 9.59 21.92 1.94
C ARG A 221 9.48 20.58 1.25
N ASP A 222 10.57 19.84 1.26
CA ASP A 222 10.70 18.60 0.52
C ASP A 222 10.29 17.40 1.37
N TYR A 223 9.49 16.54 0.78
CA TYR A 223 8.96 15.30 1.36
C TYR A 223 9.06 14.20 0.31
N ARG A 224 9.42 12.99 0.71
CA ARG A 224 9.21 11.82 -0.13
C ARG A 224 7.86 11.20 0.21
N PHE A 225 6.93 11.26 -0.73
CA PHE A 225 5.67 10.55 -0.65
C PHE A 225 5.85 9.14 -1.24
N VAL A 226 5.31 8.13 -0.56
CA VAL A 226 5.34 6.73 -1.00
C VAL A 226 3.94 6.17 -0.87
N ASN A 227 3.45 5.51 -1.90
CA ASN A 227 2.20 4.75 -1.90
C ASN A 227 2.49 3.29 -2.24
N THR A 228 1.79 2.32 -1.64
CA THR A 228 1.91 0.89 -1.94
C THR A 228 0.61 0.14 -1.65
N HIS A 229 0.43 -1.00 -2.31
CA HIS A 229 -0.50 -2.05 -1.94
C HIS A 229 0.32 -3.31 -1.66
N LEU A 230 0.37 -3.83 -0.43
CA LEU A 230 1.05 -5.09 -0.11
C LEU A 230 0.13 -6.29 -0.32
N GLU A 231 0.72 -7.47 -0.54
CA GLU A 231 -0.06 -8.70 -0.74
C GLU A 231 -0.94 -9.05 0.46
N ILE A 232 -2.10 -9.64 0.19
CA ILE A 232 -3.03 -10.12 1.22
C ILE A 232 -2.40 -11.22 2.08
N THR A 233 -3.03 -11.52 3.22
CA THR A 233 -2.62 -12.58 4.14
C THR A 233 -3.09 -13.98 3.72
N ALA A 234 -4.24 -14.05 3.03
CA ALA A 234 -4.99 -15.26 2.74
C ALA A 234 -5.32 -16.10 3.99
N ASP A 235 -5.72 -15.42 5.07
CA ASP A 235 -5.95 -16.03 6.39
C ASP A 235 -6.98 -17.16 6.38
N GLY A 236 -6.65 -18.24 7.10
CA GLY A 236 -7.45 -19.47 7.17
C GLY A 236 -7.36 -20.37 5.94
N SER A 237 -6.54 -20.03 4.93
CA SER A 237 -6.31 -20.87 3.74
C SER A 237 -5.08 -21.76 3.88
N ASP A 238 -5.03 -22.87 3.11
CA ASP A 238 -3.84 -23.72 3.00
C ASP A 238 -2.60 -22.98 2.44
N ASN A 239 -2.78 -21.79 1.85
CA ASN A 239 -1.74 -20.97 1.24
C ASN A 239 -1.25 -19.81 2.14
N GLU A 240 -1.87 -19.57 3.30
CA GLU A 240 -1.60 -18.42 4.20
C GLU A 240 -0.10 -18.20 4.43
N ALA A 241 0.65 -19.25 4.78
CA ALA A 241 2.09 -19.16 5.01
C ALA A 241 2.89 -18.70 3.76
N ALA A 242 2.42 -19.01 2.54
CA ALA A 242 3.04 -18.53 1.30
C ALA A 242 2.74 -17.05 1.06
N PHE A 243 1.49 -16.62 1.27
CA PHE A 243 1.05 -15.23 1.18
C PHE A 243 1.77 -14.34 2.20
N ARG A 244 1.78 -14.73 3.49
CA ARG A 244 2.57 -14.09 4.56
C ARG A 244 4.07 -14.00 4.23
N THR A 245 4.64 -14.97 3.49
CA THR A 245 6.03 -14.90 2.99
C THR A 245 6.22 -13.82 1.93
N ILE A 246 5.31 -13.75 0.95
CA ILE A 246 5.35 -12.76 -0.13
C ILE A 246 5.17 -11.35 0.44
N GLN A 247 4.16 -11.16 1.28
CA GLN A 247 3.87 -9.91 1.99
C GLN A 247 5.09 -9.41 2.78
N PHE A 248 5.75 -10.28 3.56
CA PHE A 248 6.98 -9.94 4.27
C PHE A 248 8.13 -9.53 3.32
N LEU A 249 8.34 -10.25 2.22
CA LEU A 249 9.40 -9.93 1.25
C LEU A 249 9.17 -8.60 0.53
N GLN A 250 7.91 -8.27 0.21
CA GLN A 250 7.52 -6.97 -0.35
C GLN A 250 7.78 -5.84 0.65
N ALA A 251 7.28 -5.99 1.88
CA ALA A 251 7.53 -5.02 2.96
C ALA A 251 9.04 -4.81 3.21
N ALA A 252 9.83 -5.89 3.18
CA ALA A 252 11.28 -5.84 3.35
C ALA A 252 12.04 -5.25 2.16
N GLU A 253 11.57 -5.42 0.92
CA GLU A 253 12.08 -4.69 -0.25
C GLU A 253 11.74 -3.20 -0.16
N LEU A 254 10.56 -2.84 0.34
CA LEU A 254 10.14 -1.45 0.53
C LEU A 254 11.02 -0.70 1.54
N VAL A 255 11.32 -1.30 2.70
CA VAL A 255 12.11 -0.64 3.78
C VAL A 255 13.61 -0.93 3.77
N GLY A 256 14.05 -1.95 3.04
CA GLY A 256 15.42 -2.44 3.05
C GLY A 256 16.36 -1.69 2.09
N PRO A 257 17.69 -1.75 2.31
CA PRO A 257 18.69 -1.14 1.43
C PRO A 257 18.95 -1.95 0.14
N ALA A 258 18.38 -3.14 -0.01
CA ALA A 258 18.52 -4.01 -1.18
C ALA A 258 17.39 -5.07 -1.22
N ARG A 259 17.10 -5.59 -2.42
CA ARG A 259 16.21 -6.75 -2.61
C ARG A 259 16.74 -7.97 -1.85
N ILE A 260 15.88 -8.64 -1.07
CA ILE A 260 16.23 -9.92 -0.45
C ILE A 260 16.24 -11.02 -1.53
N PRO A 261 17.38 -11.72 -1.76
CA PRO A 261 17.41 -12.82 -2.71
C PRO A 261 16.62 -14.02 -2.16
N ALA A 262 15.51 -14.36 -2.80
CA ALA A 262 14.66 -15.49 -2.45
C ALA A 262 14.45 -16.37 -3.71
N PRO A 263 15.28 -17.39 -3.94
CA PRO A 263 15.23 -18.21 -5.15
C PRO A 263 13.84 -18.81 -5.40
N GLY A 264 13.27 -18.56 -6.58
CA GLY A 264 11.92 -19.02 -6.96
C GLY A 264 10.76 -18.12 -6.50
N ILE A 265 11.03 -17.07 -5.71
CA ILE A 265 10.02 -16.05 -5.31
C ILE A 265 10.41 -14.68 -5.88
N CYS A 266 11.70 -14.36 -5.79
CA CYS A 266 12.35 -13.11 -6.21
C CYS A 266 13.49 -13.43 -7.19
N ASP A 267 13.21 -13.45 -8.50
CA ASP A 267 14.26 -13.37 -9.52
C ASP A 267 14.62 -11.90 -9.78
N PRO A 268 15.90 -11.50 -9.74
CA PRO A 268 16.32 -10.12 -9.94
C PRO A 268 16.16 -9.69 -11.40
N VAL A 269 14.94 -9.25 -11.74
CA VAL A 269 14.61 -8.65 -13.04
C VAL A 269 14.38 -7.14 -12.85
N GLY A 270 14.94 -6.34 -13.77
CA GLY A 270 14.90 -4.88 -13.75
C GLY A 270 16.14 -4.22 -13.13
N PRO A 271 16.37 -2.92 -13.42
CA PRO A 271 17.42 -2.13 -12.78
C PRO A 271 17.14 -2.00 -11.27
N GLU A 272 18.19 -1.78 -10.48
CA GLU A 272 18.05 -1.48 -9.05
C GLU A 272 17.24 -0.20 -8.87
N ALA A 273 16.15 -0.30 -8.09
CA ALA A 273 15.39 0.86 -7.65
C ALA A 273 16.30 1.78 -6.82
N PRO A 274 16.13 3.12 -6.91
CA PRO A 274 16.62 3.98 -5.84
C PRO A 274 16.00 3.50 -4.51
N PRO A 275 16.78 3.36 -3.42
CA PRO A 275 16.22 2.94 -2.15
C PRO A 275 15.17 3.95 -1.70
N VAL A 276 13.97 3.45 -1.38
CA VAL A 276 12.82 4.26 -0.96
C VAL A 276 13.20 5.11 0.26
N PHE A 277 13.92 4.49 1.21
CA PHE A 277 14.47 5.14 2.39
C PHE A 277 15.98 5.36 2.23
N GLY A 278 16.43 6.60 2.42
CA GLY A 278 17.80 7.01 2.12
C GLY A 278 17.89 8.35 1.37
N SER A 279 16.75 8.92 0.95
CA SER A 279 16.68 10.34 0.59
C SER A 279 17.01 11.22 1.81
N THR A 280 17.36 12.49 1.56
CA THR A 280 17.68 13.46 2.61
C THR A 280 16.47 13.94 3.40
N ASP A 281 15.27 13.44 3.09
CA ASP A 281 14.01 14.13 3.31
C ASP A 281 13.09 13.31 4.22
N ALA A 282 12.03 13.93 4.75
CA ALA A 282 11.06 13.21 5.56
C ALA A 282 10.18 12.34 4.64
N VAL A 283 10.00 11.06 4.99
CA VAL A 283 9.16 10.15 4.23
C VAL A 283 7.75 10.12 4.82
N VAL A 284 6.75 10.29 3.97
CA VAL A 284 5.35 10.01 4.24
C VAL A 284 4.97 8.80 3.39
N MET A 285 4.80 7.65 4.03
CA MET A 285 4.44 6.41 3.36
C MET A 285 3.00 6.06 3.70
N VAL A 286 2.19 5.82 2.68
CA VAL A 286 0.77 5.50 2.81
C VAL A 286 0.48 4.22 2.01
N GLY A 287 -0.65 3.59 2.25
CA GLY A 287 -1.02 2.40 1.52
C GLY A 287 -2.05 1.54 2.23
N ASP A 288 -2.55 0.55 1.49
CA ASP A 288 -3.05 -0.69 2.06
C ASP A 288 -1.87 -1.63 2.26
N PHE A 289 -1.56 -1.93 3.52
CA PHE A 289 -0.44 -2.80 3.88
C PHE A 289 -0.86 -4.25 4.15
N ASN A 290 -2.15 -4.57 4.05
CA ASN A 290 -2.72 -5.90 4.34
C ASN A 290 -2.20 -6.52 5.67
N SER A 291 -1.81 -5.69 6.63
CA SER A 291 -1.14 -6.10 7.85
C SER A 291 -1.74 -5.36 9.03
N ASN A 292 -2.54 -6.09 9.81
CA ASN A 292 -3.27 -5.54 10.93
C ASN A 292 -2.33 -5.43 12.16
N PRO A 293 -2.31 -4.28 12.88
CA PRO A 293 -1.60 -4.15 14.15
C PRO A 293 -1.91 -5.23 15.20
N ALA A 294 -3.08 -5.87 15.09
CA ALA A 294 -3.55 -6.92 16.01
C ALA A 294 -2.93 -8.30 15.77
N ASP A 295 -2.41 -8.60 14.56
CA ASP A 295 -1.73 -9.86 14.21
C ASP A 295 -0.52 -10.11 15.14
N GLY A 296 0.09 -9.02 15.61
CA GLY A 296 1.27 -9.07 16.46
C GLY A 296 2.58 -9.15 15.67
N PRO A 297 3.68 -9.55 16.32
CA PRO A 297 5.02 -9.27 15.80
C PRO A 297 5.53 -10.26 14.76
N PHE A 298 5.02 -11.49 14.71
CA PHE A 298 5.53 -12.56 13.84
C PHE A 298 4.42 -13.52 13.43
N GLU A 299 4.43 -13.93 12.17
CA GLU A 299 3.49 -14.91 11.61
C GLU A 299 4.19 -16.11 10.97
N THR A 300 3.43 -17.20 10.81
CA THR A 300 3.92 -18.43 10.17
C THR A 300 4.19 -18.18 8.69
N CYS A 301 5.39 -18.54 8.22
CA CYS A 301 5.77 -18.35 6.82
C CYS A 301 6.82 -19.37 6.35
N LEU A 302 7.22 -19.30 5.09
CA LEU A 302 8.08 -20.29 4.41
C LEU A 302 9.58 -19.95 4.40
N ILE A 303 10.03 -18.89 5.11
CA ILE A 303 11.46 -18.58 5.23
C ILE A 303 12.16 -19.54 6.23
N PRO A 304 13.50 -19.71 6.16
CA PRO A 304 14.24 -20.51 7.13
C PRO A 304 14.01 -20.03 8.57
N GLY A 305 13.39 -20.89 9.39
CA GLY A 305 12.95 -20.57 10.76
C GLY A 305 11.43 -20.59 10.94
N GLY A 306 10.67 -20.54 9.85
CA GLY A 306 9.20 -20.71 9.84
C GLY A 306 8.39 -19.51 10.33
N LEU A 307 9.06 -18.39 10.67
CA LEU A 307 8.43 -17.17 11.19
C LEU A 307 8.96 -15.93 10.47
N CYS A 308 8.05 -15.08 10.02
CA CYS A 308 8.32 -13.78 9.39
C CYS A 308 7.79 -12.67 10.30
N PRO A 309 8.49 -11.53 10.44
CA PRO A 309 7.87 -10.31 10.95
C PRO A 309 6.66 -9.94 10.08
N THR A 310 5.54 -9.53 10.69
CA THR A 310 4.46 -8.86 9.94
C THR A 310 4.97 -7.52 9.39
N PRO A 311 4.45 -7.00 8.26
CA PRO A 311 4.80 -5.67 7.77
C PRO A 311 4.67 -4.58 8.85
N TYR A 312 3.57 -4.58 9.61
CA TYR A 312 3.37 -3.64 10.71
C TYR A 312 4.47 -3.73 11.78
N ALA A 313 4.88 -4.94 12.16
CA ALA A 313 5.96 -5.17 13.12
C ALA A 313 7.35 -4.82 12.57
N LEU A 314 7.59 -5.04 11.28
CA LEU A 314 8.81 -4.64 10.59
C LEU A 314 8.95 -3.10 10.60
N PHE A 315 7.87 -2.39 10.26
CA PHE A 315 7.85 -0.92 10.19
C PHE A 315 7.99 -0.27 11.57
N THR A 316 7.28 -0.77 12.59
CA THR A 316 7.36 -0.26 13.96
C THR A 316 8.64 -0.68 14.70
N GLY A 317 9.13 -1.90 14.46
CA GLY A 317 10.32 -2.45 15.12
C GLY A 317 11.64 -1.87 14.60
N GLY A 318 11.66 -1.35 13.36
CA GLY A 318 12.82 -0.66 12.80
C GLY A 318 14.03 -1.55 12.51
N MET A 319 13.85 -2.87 12.45
CA MET A 319 14.92 -3.87 12.31
C MET A 319 14.57 -4.95 11.27
N LEU A 320 15.43 -5.12 10.27
CA LEU A 320 15.39 -6.22 9.31
C LEU A 320 16.58 -7.16 9.56
N GLY A 321 16.38 -8.16 10.43
CA GLY A 321 17.46 -9.01 10.93
C GLY A 321 18.49 -8.18 11.72
N SER A 322 19.72 -8.07 11.21
CA SER A 322 20.77 -7.22 11.79
C SER A 322 20.86 -5.81 11.17
N VAL A 323 19.99 -5.47 10.21
CA VAL A 323 19.96 -4.16 9.56
C VAL A 323 18.98 -3.24 10.32
N GLU A 324 19.50 -2.18 10.92
CA GLU A 324 18.66 -1.10 11.43
C GLU A 324 18.12 -0.30 10.24
N ILE A 325 16.81 -0.42 10.01
CA ILE A 325 16.07 0.43 9.06
C ILE A 325 15.55 1.69 9.77
N GLY A 326 15.45 1.68 11.10
CA GLY A 326 14.87 2.74 11.92
C GLY A 326 13.34 2.72 11.90
N PRO A 327 12.67 2.94 13.04
CA PRO A 327 11.22 2.79 13.16
C PRO A 327 10.47 3.87 12.38
N LEU A 328 9.39 3.46 11.73
CA LEU A 328 8.37 4.36 11.18
C LEU A 328 7.31 4.62 12.26
N LEU A 329 6.76 5.84 12.30
CA LEU A 329 5.63 6.17 13.16
C LEU A 329 4.32 6.00 12.41
N ASP A 330 3.44 5.15 12.93
CA ASP A 330 2.04 5.12 12.54
C ASP A 330 1.33 6.36 13.07
N THR A 331 0.87 7.25 12.19
CA THR A 331 0.24 8.50 12.60
C THR A 331 -1.06 8.29 13.37
N TRP A 332 -1.74 7.16 13.17
CA TRP A 332 -2.96 6.83 13.90
C TRP A 332 -2.74 6.78 15.41
N LEU A 333 -1.56 6.32 15.86
CA LEU A 333 -1.18 6.22 17.27
C LEU A 333 -0.68 7.54 17.87
N TYR A 334 -0.40 8.55 17.05
CA TYR A 334 0.10 9.86 17.48
C TYR A 334 -0.93 11.00 17.36
N ARG A 335 -2.17 10.68 16.95
CA ARG A 335 -3.25 11.66 16.76
C ARG A 335 -3.60 12.42 18.05
N GLU A 336 -3.80 13.73 17.94
CA GLU A 336 -4.11 14.66 19.03
C GLU A 336 -5.64 14.82 19.19
N ASN A 337 -6.38 13.71 19.17
CA ASN A 337 -7.84 13.66 19.32
C ASN A 337 -8.25 12.91 20.60
N ASP A 338 -9.13 13.51 21.41
CA ASP A 338 -9.62 12.94 22.68
C ASP A 338 -10.56 11.73 22.49
N ARG A 339 -11.03 11.46 21.26
CA ARG A 339 -11.91 10.33 20.94
C ARG A 339 -11.11 9.07 20.63
N TRP A 340 -11.28 8.05 21.47
CA TRP A 340 -10.82 6.70 21.17
C TRP A 340 -11.57 6.13 19.96
N ASP A 341 -10.81 5.48 19.08
CA ASP A 341 -11.26 4.85 17.84
C ASP A 341 -10.20 3.80 17.45
N GLU A 342 -10.62 2.63 17.00
CA GLU A 342 -9.72 1.57 16.54
C GLU A 342 -9.09 1.94 15.19
N GLY A 343 -9.81 2.70 14.36
CA GLY A 343 -9.38 3.09 13.02
C GLY A 343 -9.58 2.00 11.99
N LEU A 344 -10.68 1.25 12.07
CA LEU A 344 -10.97 0.15 11.18
C LEU A 344 -11.24 0.68 9.77
N THR A 345 -10.55 0.09 8.78
CA THR A 345 -10.54 0.50 7.38
C THR A 345 -11.01 -0.59 6.43
N CYS A 346 -10.85 -1.88 6.76
CA CYS A 346 -11.36 -3.01 5.97
C CYS A 346 -12.27 -3.89 6.83
N CYS A 347 -13.33 -4.55 6.35
CA CYS A 347 -13.87 -4.52 4.99
C CYS A 347 -15.41 -4.38 5.04
N GLN A 348 -16.01 -3.75 4.04
CA GLN A 348 -17.46 -3.81 3.83
C GLN A 348 -17.86 -5.18 3.23
N ALA A 349 -19.16 -5.37 2.97
CA ALA A 349 -19.58 -6.50 2.16
C ALA A 349 -19.19 -6.29 0.69
N GLU A 350 -18.90 -7.38 -0.03
CA GLU A 350 -18.47 -7.41 -1.44
C GLU A 350 -19.36 -6.58 -2.39
N LEU A 351 -20.68 -6.59 -2.20
CA LEU A 351 -21.63 -5.82 -3.00
C LEU A 351 -21.83 -4.36 -2.53
N LEU A 352 -21.13 -3.94 -1.47
CA LEU A 352 -21.17 -2.59 -0.88
C LEU A 352 -22.56 -2.09 -0.43
N ASP A 353 -23.57 -2.97 -0.38
CA ASP A 353 -24.96 -2.64 -0.09
C ASP A 353 -25.31 -2.73 1.42
N ASN A 354 -24.38 -3.23 2.24
CA ASN A 354 -24.59 -3.48 3.66
C ASN A 354 -25.06 -2.23 4.41
N ALA A 355 -26.20 -2.34 5.11
CA ALA A 355 -26.91 -1.19 5.64
C ALA A 355 -26.15 -0.39 6.73
N GLN A 356 -25.16 -1.01 7.36
CA GLN A 356 -24.27 -0.45 8.38
C GLN A 356 -22.84 -0.89 8.05
N SER A 357 -21.86 -0.05 8.38
CA SER A 357 -20.44 -0.31 8.14
C SER A 357 -19.99 -1.62 8.81
N GLN A 358 -19.23 -2.45 8.11
CA GLN A 358 -18.79 -3.77 8.58
C GLN A 358 -17.28 -3.85 8.88
N LEU A 359 -16.56 -2.74 8.72
CA LEU A 359 -15.10 -2.67 8.93
C LEU A 359 -14.67 -3.27 10.28
N TYR A 360 -13.72 -4.19 10.24
CA TYR A 360 -13.28 -5.04 11.34
C TYR A 360 -11.75 -5.11 11.51
N GLU A 361 -10.96 -4.54 10.58
CA GLU A 361 -9.49 -4.53 10.58
C GLU A 361 -8.92 -3.16 10.19
N ARG A 362 -7.67 -2.88 10.59
CA ARG A 362 -6.94 -1.66 10.22
C ARG A 362 -5.68 -1.98 9.42
N ILE A 363 -5.82 -2.03 8.10
CA ILE A 363 -4.74 -2.37 7.16
C ILE A 363 -4.29 -1.18 6.30
N ASP A 364 -5.15 -0.17 6.13
CA ASP A 364 -4.81 1.12 5.52
C ASP A 364 -4.16 2.05 6.56
N GLN A 365 -2.95 2.52 6.28
CA GLN A 365 -2.13 3.22 7.26
C GLN A 365 -1.39 4.42 6.66
N VAL A 366 -1.03 5.39 7.51
CA VAL A 366 -0.15 6.51 7.17
C VAL A 366 1.04 6.51 8.12
N TRP A 367 2.23 6.39 7.55
CA TRP A 367 3.49 6.18 8.23
C TRP A 367 4.46 7.33 8.00
N ILE A 368 5.27 7.65 9.00
CA ILE A 368 6.28 8.71 8.94
C ILE A 368 7.66 8.16 9.27
N LYS A 369 8.62 8.44 8.40
CA LYS A 369 10.04 8.36 8.72
C LYS A 369 10.65 9.76 8.78
N PRO A 370 11.37 10.13 9.86
CA PRO A 370 12.10 11.39 9.89
C PRO A 370 13.21 11.40 8.84
N ALA A 371 13.55 12.59 8.37
CA ALA A 371 14.74 12.80 7.55
C ALA A 371 16.01 12.33 8.28
N PRO A 372 17.03 11.82 7.56
CA PRO A 372 18.35 11.59 8.12
C PRO A 372 18.89 12.82 8.85
N ASP A 373 19.66 12.58 9.91
CA ASP A 373 20.25 13.61 10.79
C ASP A 373 19.25 14.49 11.56
N HIS A 374 17.96 14.15 11.62
CA HIS A 374 17.01 14.86 12.51
C HIS A 374 17.48 14.85 13.96
N TYR A 375 17.68 16.04 14.53
CA TYR A 375 18.14 16.21 15.91
C TYR A 375 17.27 17.22 16.68
N GLY A 376 16.90 16.85 17.91
CA GLY A 376 16.20 17.72 18.85
C GLY A 376 14.68 17.80 18.70
N GLY A 377 13.96 17.25 19.69
CA GLY A 377 12.50 17.33 19.81
C GLY A 377 11.73 16.38 18.87
N PRO A 378 10.39 16.31 19.01
CA PRO A 378 9.53 15.52 18.13
C PRO A 378 9.62 16.04 16.69
N TYR A 379 9.81 15.12 15.74
CA TYR A 379 9.80 15.43 14.31
C TYR A 379 8.40 15.53 13.72
N VAL A 380 7.42 14.86 14.33
CA VAL A 380 5.99 14.99 14.03
C VAL A 380 5.25 15.59 15.24
N ARG A 381 4.25 16.44 14.98
CA ARG A 381 3.32 17.06 15.95
C ARG A 381 2.02 17.47 15.27
N GLY A 382 0.98 17.80 16.03
CA GLY A 382 -0.29 18.29 15.50
C GLY A 382 -0.91 17.28 14.54
N VAL A 383 -0.81 16.00 14.88
CA VAL A 383 -1.32 14.90 14.07
C VAL A 383 -2.82 14.84 14.26
N ASP A 384 -3.52 14.87 13.15
CA ASP A 384 -4.96 14.95 13.04
C ASP A 384 -5.33 13.94 11.96
N ALA A 385 -5.72 12.75 12.42
CA ALA A 385 -5.89 11.56 11.60
C ALA A 385 -7.31 11.02 11.78
N GLU A 386 -8.01 10.81 10.67
CA GLU A 386 -9.42 10.42 10.61
C GLU A 386 -9.62 9.30 9.58
N VAL A 387 -10.57 8.40 9.87
CA VAL A 387 -11.07 7.42 8.88
C VAL A 387 -12.26 8.06 8.15
N THR A 388 -12.27 7.94 6.82
CA THR A 388 -13.20 8.64 5.92
C THR A 388 -13.95 7.67 5.02
N GLY A 389 -15.17 8.00 4.60
CA GLY A 389 -16.00 7.12 3.77
C GLY A 389 -16.59 5.91 4.51
N ASN A 390 -16.65 5.96 5.85
CA ASN A 390 -17.12 4.89 6.73
C ASN A 390 -18.45 5.19 7.47
N GLN A 391 -19.05 6.35 7.23
CA GLN A 391 -20.34 6.75 7.82
C GLN A 391 -21.50 6.47 6.87
N PRO A 392 -22.72 6.13 7.37
CA PRO A 392 -23.89 5.92 6.50
C PRO A 392 -24.28 7.12 5.62
N ALA A 393 -23.77 8.31 5.91
CA ALA A 393 -23.95 9.52 5.11
C ALA A 393 -22.99 9.62 3.91
N ASP A 394 -21.92 8.81 3.90
CA ASP A 394 -20.91 8.77 2.83
C ASP A 394 -21.33 7.82 1.70
N ARG A 395 -22.39 7.03 1.91
CA ARG A 395 -22.95 6.11 0.90
C ARG A 395 -23.51 6.87 -0.29
N THR A 396 -23.40 6.27 -1.47
CA THR A 396 -23.91 6.81 -2.73
C THR A 396 -25.44 6.94 -2.73
N PRO A 397 -26.06 7.69 -3.67
CA PRO A 397 -27.51 7.78 -3.80
C PRO A 397 -28.25 6.44 -3.99
N GLY A 398 -27.61 5.47 -4.66
CA GLY A 398 -28.06 4.08 -4.80
C GLY A 398 -27.83 3.23 -3.54
N GLY A 399 -27.09 3.74 -2.56
CA GLY A 399 -26.83 3.09 -1.29
C GLY A 399 -25.54 2.26 -1.25
N LEU A 400 -24.60 2.44 -2.18
CA LEU A 400 -23.32 1.73 -2.11
C LEU A 400 -22.38 2.44 -1.13
N TRP A 401 -21.51 1.71 -0.44
CA TRP A 401 -20.30 2.30 0.17
C TRP A 401 -19.36 2.81 -0.94
N PRO A 402 -18.52 3.85 -0.70
CA PRO A 402 -17.61 4.36 -1.73
C PRO A 402 -16.55 3.32 -2.19
N SER A 403 -16.18 2.41 -1.30
CA SER A 403 -15.24 1.31 -1.48
C SER A 403 -15.51 0.27 -0.37
N ASP A 404 -14.99 -0.95 -0.50
CA ASP A 404 -15.02 -1.92 0.60
C ASP A 404 -14.04 -1.54 1.72
N HIS A 405 -13.03 -0.73 1.40
CA HIS A 405 -12.20 -0.03 2.35
C HIS A 405 -12.78 1.36 2.70
N ALA A 406 -12.32 1.91 3.83
CA ALA A 406 -12.41 3.32 4.19
C ALA A 406 -11.05 4.02 4.00
N GLY A 407 -11.08 5.32 3.72
CA GLY A 407 -9.87 6.12 3.59
C GLY A 407 -9.25 6.45 4.94
N VAL A 408 -7.93 6.67 4.96
CA VAL A 408 -7.25 7.30 6.10
C VAL A 408 -6.64 8.61 5.65
N SER A 409 -7.11 9.70 6.23
CA SER A 409 -6.64 11.05 5.98
C SER A 409 -5.87 11.54 7.20
N THR A 410 -4.63 12.01 7.02
CA THR A 410 -3.79 12.53 8.11
C THR A 410 -3.19 13.89 7.76
N ARG A 411 -3.55 14.90 8.55
CA ARG A 411 -2.91 16.21 8.62
C ARG A 411 -1.88 16.21 9.75
N MET A 412 -0.71 16.78 9.52
CA MET A 412 0.40 16.72 10.47
C MET A 412 1.44 17.82 10.23
N ILE A 413 2.22 18.15 11.26
CA ILE A 413 3.34 19.07 11.18
C ILE A 413 4.65 18.27 11.29
N LEU A 414 5.40 18.22 10.20
CA LEU A 414 6.67 17.51 10.09
C LEU A 414 7.87 18.47 10.09
N ARG A 415 8.98 18.05 10.69
CA ARG A 415 10.27 18.73 10.58
C ARG A 415 11.07 18.19 9.40
N THR A 416 11.28 19.05 8.41
CA THR A 416 12.16 18.79 7.26
C THR A 416 13.48 19.55 7.43
N PRO A 417 14.57 19.11 6.77
CA PRO A 417 15.71 19.97 6.49
C PRO A 417 15.31 21.22 5.70
N ARG A 418 16.28 22.12 5.49
CA ARG A 418 16.13 23.40 4.79
C ARG A 418 17.42 23.75 4.07
#